data_AF-A0AAW2GK79-F1
#
_entry.id   AF-A0AAW2GK79-F1
#
_cell.length_a   1.000
_cell.length_b   1.000
_cell.length_c   1.000
_cell.angle_alpha   90.00
_cell.angle_beta   90.00
_cell.angle_gamma   90.00
#
_symmetry.space_group_name_H-M   'P 1'
#
loop_
_entity.id
_entity.type
_entity.pdbx_description
1 polymer ?
#
loop_
_entity_poly.entity_id
_entity_poly.type
_entity_poly.pdbx_seq_one_letter_code
_entity_poly.pdbx_strand_id
1 'polypeptide(L)'
;MTIYIPAVLIGMLTYMCCMTYQIFIFCWHGNELYLHSMRLVTAAYSNNWFSNSERFKRSLQIVMIRAHRPLTLSAGKVMSLSLNTFVQIMRMSYSIFTVLQGSAA
;
A
#
# COMPACT_ATOMS: atom_id res chain seq x y z
N MET A 1 -12.48 -39.84 11.19
CA MET A 1 -11.45 -39.32 10.26
C MET A 1 -12.02 -38.34 9.23
N THR A 2 -13.21 -38.59 8.65
CA THR A 2 -13.87 -37.71 7.66
C THR A 2 -14.31 -36.33 8.16
N ILE A 3 -14.53 -36.13 9.47
CA ILE A 3 -14.88 -34.81 10.06
C ILE A 3 -13.64 -33.92 10.28
N TYR A 4 -12.43 -34.51 10.35
CA TYR A 4 -11.19 -33.78 10.60
C TYR A 4 -10.71 -33.02 9.35
N ILE A 5 -10.88 -33.64 8.18
CA ILE A 5 -10.49 -33.09 6.87
C ILE A 5 -11.21 -31.75 6.55
N PRO A 6 -12.55 -31.60 6.72
CA PRO A 6 -13.21 -30.33 6.46
C PRO A 6 -12.82 -29.24 7.47
N ALA A 7 -12.63 -29.58 8.75
CA ALA A 7 -12.19 -28.61 9.76
C ALA A 7 -10.79 -28.05 9.47
N VAL A 8 -9.85 -28.91 9.06
CA VAL A 8 -8.50 -28.50 8.67
C VAL A 8 -8.54 -27.64 7.40
N LEU A 9 -9.32 -28.03 6.39
CA LEU A 9 -9.46 -27.25 5.15
C LEU A 9 -10.02 -25.85 5.42
N ILE A 10 -11.07 -25.75 6.24
CA ILE A 10 -11.67 -24.48 6.66
C ILE A 10 -10.65 -23.62 7.41
N GLY A 11 -9.86 -24.22 8.32
CA GLY A 11 -8.81 -23.52 9.04
C GLY A 11 -7.73 -22.93 8.12
N MET A 12 -7.26 -23.73 7.15
CA MET A 12 -6.24 -23.31 6.17
C MET A 12 -6.75 -22.19 5.26
N LEU A 13 -7.99 -22.30 4.75
CA LEU A 13 -8.60 -21.26 3.94
C LEU A 13 -8.78 -19.96 4.73
N THR A 14 -9.25 -20.05 5.97
CA THR A 14 -9.43 -18.88 6.85
C THR A 14 -8.10 -18.19 7.09
N TYR A 15 -7.04 -18.95 7.39
CA TYR A 15 -5.70 -18.41 7.58
C TYR A 15 -5.18 -17.67 6.34
N MET A 16 -5.30 -18.29 5.15
CA MET A 16 -4.87 -17.69 3.88
C MET A 16 -5.63 -16.39 3.57
N CYS A 17 -6.95 -16.38 3.78
CA CYS A 17 -7.78 -15.18 3.61
C CYS A 17 -7.36 -14.06 4.57
N CYS A 18 -7.16 -14.38 5.85
CA CYS A 18 -6.74 -13.43 6.86
C CYS A 18 -5.37 -12.80 6.54
N MET A 19 -4.38 -13.61 6.16
CA MET A 19 -3.05 -13.11 5.83
C MET A 19 -3.06 -12.24 4.58
N THR A 20 -3.81 -12.64 3.55
CA THR A 20 -3.96 -11.83 2.33
C THR A 20 -4.63 -10.49 2.63
N TYR A 21 -5.65 -10.49 3.49
CA TYR A 21 -6.37 -9.29 3.89
C TYR A 21 -5.48 -8.32 4.70
N GLN A 22 -4.65 -8.83 5.60
CA GLN A 22 -3.71 -8.00 6.35
C GLN A 22 -2.76 -7.25 5.40
N ILE A 23 -2.16 -7.95 4.44
CA ILE A 23 -1.26 -7.34 3.45
C ILE A 23 -2.01 -6.31 2.60
N PHE A 24 -3.24 -6.63 2.19
CA PHE A 24 -4.09 -5.74 1.42
C PHE A 24 -4.35 -4.42 2.14
N ILE A 25 -4.72 -4.45 3.43
CA ILE A 25 -4.94 -3.24 4.24
C ILE A 25 -3.70 -2.34 4.21
N PHE A 26 -2.50 -2.89 4.44
CA PHE A 26 -1.28 -2.09 4.46
C PHE A 26 -0.98 -1.47 3.09
N CYS A 27 -1.15 -2.23 2.00
CA CYS A 27 -0.91 -1.75 0.65
C CYS A 27 -1.94 -0.68 0.23
N TRP A 28 -3.20 -0.83 0.66
CA TRP A 28 -4.27 0.12 0.42
C TRP A 28 -3.98 1.46 1.12
N HIS A 29 -3.69 1.43 2.42
CA HIS A 29 -3.41 2.65 3.19
C HIS A 29 -2.10 3.32 2.73
N GLY A 30 -1.08 2.55 2.35
CA GLY A 30 0.14 3.09 1.75
C GLY A 30 -0.12 3.81 0.43
N ASN A 31 -1.01 3.25 -0.40
CA ASN A 31 -1.41 3.87 -1.65
C ASN A 31 -2.23 5.16 -1.45
N GLU A 32 -3.21 5.14 -0.56
CA GLU A 32 -4.01 6.34 -0.25
C GLU A 32 -3.14 7.45 0.35
N LEU A 33 -2.23 7.10 1.27
CA LEU A 33 -1.29 8.08 1.84
C LEU A 33 -0.43 8.73 0.76
N TYR A 34 0.06 7.93 -0.19
CA TYR A 34 0.81 8.43 -1.33
C TYR A 34 -0.03 9.39 -2.20
N LEU A 35 -1.26 9.01 -2.52
CA LEU A 35 -2.18 9.82 -3.32
C LEU A 35 -2.51 11.16 -2.64
N HIS A 36 -2.81 11.12 -1.33
CA HIS A 36 -3.07 12.32 -0.54
C HIS A 36 -1.83 13.21 -0.44
N SER A 37 -0.64 12.63 -0.25
CA SER A 37 0.62 13.38 -0.24
C SER A 37 0.87 14.12 -1.54
N MET A 38 0.54 13.52 -2.69
CA MET A 38 0.65 14.20 -3.99
C MET A 38 -0.34 15.36 -4.12
N ARG A 39 -1.57 15.18 -3.64
CA ARG A 39 -2.62 16.22 -3.69
C ARG A 39 -2.33 17.40 -2.77
N LEU A 40 -1.58 17.18 -1.69
CA LEU A 40 -1.31 18.17 -0.65
C LEU A 40 -0.57 19.40 -1.20
N VAL A 41 0.37 19.23 -2.13
CA VAL A 41 1.10 20.34 -2.77
C VAL A 41 0.16 21.21 -3.59
N THR A 42 -0.68 20.60 -4.43
CA THR A 42 -1.66 21.32 -5.27
C THR A 42 -2.68 22.06 -4.40
N ALA A 43 -3.17 21.42 -3.34
CA ALA A 43 -4.08 22.04 -2.39
C ALA A 43 -3.43 23.23 -1.68
N ALA A 44 -2.18 23.08 -1.23
CA ALA A 44 -1.41 24.16 -0.62
C ALA A 44 -1.23 25.35 -1.58
N TYR A 45 -1.03 25.09 -2.87
CA TYR A 45 -0.86 26.13 -3.89
C TYR A 45 -2.16 26.85 -4.23
N SER A 46 -3.30 26.13 -4.23
CA SER A 46 -4.62 26.68 -4.53
C SER A 46 -5.21 27.59 -3.42
N ASN A 47 -4.55 27.69 -2.27
CA ASN A 47 -4.99 28.59 -1.20
C ASN A 47 -4.79 30.07 -1.59
N ASN A 48 -5.50 31.00 -0.96
CA ASN A 48 -5.34 32.45 -1.10
C ASN A 48 -4.06 32.95 -0.39
N TRP A 49 -2.91 32.33 -0.69
CA TRP A 49 -1.63 32.59 -0.05
C TRP A 49 -1.04 33.97 -0.42
N PHE A 50 -1.45 34.53 -1.57
CA PHE A 50 -1.02 35.85 -2.03
C PHE A 50 -1.42 36.99 -1.09
N SER A 51 -2.64 36.92 -0.52
CA SER A 51 -3.19 37.92 0.41
C SER A 51 -2.70 37.75 1.85
N ASN A 52 -1.94 36.70 2.14
CA ASN A 52 -1.50 36.38 3.51
C ASN A 52 -0.19 37.07 3.89
N SER A 53 0.12 37.06 5.19
CA SER A 53 1.36 37.62 5.73
C SER A 53 2.62 36.99 5.11
N GLU A 54 3.71 37.76 5.06
CA GLU A 54 4.99 37.28 4.52
C GLU A 54 5.54 36.06 5.28
N ARG A 55 5.29 36.02 6.59
CA ARG A 55 5.62 34.85 7.44
C ARG A 55 4.86 33.59 6.99
N PHE A 56 3.59 33.72 6.65
CA PHE A 56 2.79 32.60 6.14
C PHE A 56 3.30 32.11 4.79
N LYS A 57 3.64 33.04 3.87
CA LYS A 57 4.19 32.70 2.55
C LYS A 57 5.48 31.88 2.64
N ARG A 58 6.42 32.33 3.48
CA ARG A 58 7.68 31.59 3.72
C ARG A 58 7.45 30.20 4.31
N SER A 59 6.56 30.09 5.30
CA SER A 59 6.20 28.78 5.88
C SER A 59 5.55 27.85 4.85
N LEU A 60 4.65 28.38 4.03
CA LEU A 60 3.97 27.63 2.97
C LEU A 60 4.96 27.12 1.92
N GLN A 61 5.93 27.94 1.50
CA GLN A 61 7.00 27.52 0.59
C GLN A 61 7.80 26.33 1.14
N ILE A 62 8.16 26.37 2.44
CA ILE A 62 8.86 25.25 3.09
C ILE A 62 8.00 23.98 3.04
N VAL A 63 6.71 24.10 3.35
CA VAL A 63 5.77 22.96 3.31
C VAL A 63 5.65 22.40 1.89
N MET A 64 5.53 23.25 0.87
CA MET A 64 5.46 22.82 -0.53
C MET A 64 6.74 22.09 -0.98
N ILE A 65 7.92 22.64 -0.67
CA ILE A 65 9.21 22.01 -1.00
C ILE A 65 9.33 20.63 -0.34
N ARG A 66 8.87 20.51 0.91
CA ARG A 66 8.88 19.23 1.64
C ARG A 66 7.84 18.24 1.09
N ALA A 67 6.63 18.70 0.80
CA ALA A 67 5.53 17.89 0.30
C ALA A 67 5.71 17.44 -1.16
N HIS A 68 6.58 18.13 -1.92
CA HIS A 68 7.02 17.68 -3.25
C HIS A 68 7.72 16.33 -3.22
N ARG A 69 8.26 15.90 -2.08
CA ARG A 69 8.70 14.52 -1.87
C ARG A 69 7.51 13.71 -1.34
N PRO A 70 6.85 12.89 -2.18
CA PRO A 70 5.67 12.17 -1.76
C PRO A 70 6.01 11.21 -0.60
N LEU A 71 5.11 11.13 0.37
CA LEU A 71 5.18 10.15 1.44
C LEU A 71 4.89 8.76 0.89
N THR A 72 5.95 8.01 0.61
CA THR A 72 5.87 6.59 0.26
C THR A 72 6.14 5.74 1.49
N LEU A 73 5.18 4.93 1.92
CA LEU A 73 5.45 3.88 2.90
C LEU A 73 6.24 2.77 2.22
N SER A 74 7.34 2.33 2.84
CA SER A 74 8.16 1.23 2.32
C SER A 74 8.38 0.18 3.38
N ALA A 75 8.13 -1.08 3.04
CA ALA A 75 8.48 -2.20 3.89
C ALA A 75 9.98 -2.49 3.76
N GLY A 76 10.71 -2.30 4.85
CA GLY A 76 12.14 -2.61 4.96
C GLY A 76 13.07 -1.84 4.00
N LYS A 77 12.62 -0.74 3.37
CA LYS A 77 13.29 -0.04 2.26
C LYS A 77 13.46 -0.85 0.96
N VAL A 78 12.90 -2.06 0.90
CA VAL A 78 13.04 -2.95 -0.26
C VAL A 78 11.84 -2.80 -1.21
N MET A 79 10.64 -2.62 -0.66
CA MET A 79 9.42 -2.50 -1.46
C MET A 79 8.54 -1.34 -1.00
N SER A 80 7.96 -0.59 -1.93
CA SER A 80 6.96 0.43 -1.63
C SER A 80 5.61 -0.23 -1.36
N LEU A 81 4.94 0.08 -0.26
CA LEU A 81 3.61 -0.42 0.05
C LEU A 81 2.58 0.27 -0.86
N SER A 82 2.17 -0.41 -1.92
CA SER A 82 1.21 0.07 -2.91
C SER A 82 0.30 -1.07 -3.39
N LEU A 83 -0.84 -0.72 -3.99
CA LEU A 83 -1.72 -1.72 -4.60
C LEU A 83 -1.04 -2.46 -5.75
N ASN A 84 -0.13 -1.80 -6.48
CA ASN A 84 0.65 -2.45 -7.53
C ASN A 84 1.55 -3.56 -6.96
N THR A 85 2.23 -3.30 -5.85
CA THR A 85 3.05 -4.33 -5.18
C THR A 85 2.22 -5.48 -4.62
N PHE A 86 1.00 -5.22 -4.14
CA PHE A 86 0.09 -6.28 -3.72
C PHE A 86 -0.26 -7.22 -4.89
N VAL A 87 -0.60 -6.66 -6.06
CA VAL A 87 -0.87 -7.45 -7.27
C VAL A 87 0.36 -8.25 -7.69
N GLN A 88 1.56 -7.68 -7.58
CA GLN A 88 2.81 -8.41 -7.87
C GLN A 88 3.01 -9.60 -6.93
N ILE A 89 2.74 -9.43 -5.62
CA ILE A 89 2.80 -10.54 -4.65
C ILE A 89 1.81 -11.63 -5.04
N MET A 90 0.55 -11.29 -5.33
CA MET A 90 -0.47 -12.29 -5.71
C MET A 90 -0.10 -13.06 -6.98
N ARG A 91 0.44 -12.36 -7.99
CA ARG A 91 0.92 -12.99 -9.24
C ARG A 91 2.09 -13.94 -8.98
N MET A 92 3.03 -13.54 -8.12
CA MET A 92 4.16 -14.38 -7.74
C MET A 92 3.69 -15.63 -6.99
N SER A 93 2.77 -15.49 -6.03
CA SER A 93 2.19 -16.62 -5.30
C SER A 93 1.50 -17.62 -6.24
N TYR A 94 0.69 -17.14 -7.19
CA TYR A 94 0.04 -18.00 -8.18
C TYR A 94 1.05 -18.69 -9.12
N SER A 95 2.09 -17.95 -9.54
CA SER A 95 3.17 -18.52 -10.35
C SER A 95 3.89 -19.65 -9.61
N ILE A 96 4.22 -19.46 -8.34
CA ILE A 96 4.85 -20.48 -7.50
C ILE A 96 3.92 -21.70 -7.37
N PHE A 97 2.63 -21.47 -7.11
CA PHE A 97 1.64 -22.54 -7.02
C PHE A 97 1.57 -23.37 -8.31
N THR A 98 1.54 -22.70 -9.47
CA THR A 98 1.49 -23.37 -10.78
C THR A 98 2.76 -24.19 -11.05
N VAL A 99 3.94 -23.66 -10.70
CA VAL A 99 5.22 -24.38 -10.82
C VAL A 99 5.21 -25.63 -9.93
N LEU A 100 4.77 -25.51 -8.68
CA LEU A 100 4.68 -26.65 -7.77
C LEU A 100 3.70 -27.71 -8.27
N GLN A 101 2.54 -27.31 -8.78
CA GLN A 101 1.57 -28.22 -9.38
C GLN A 101 2.14 -28.94 -10.62
N GLY A 102 2.86 -28.22 -11.48
CA GLY A 102 3.51 -28.78 -12.66
C GLY A 102 4.70 -29.70 -12.34
N SER A 103 5.38 -29.49 -11.21
CA SER A 103 6.48 -30.38 -10.75
C SER A 103 6.01 -31.66 -10.05
N ALA A 104 4.73 -31.72 -9.67
CA ALA A 104 4.11 -32.89 -9.04
C ALA A 104 3.43 -33.83 -10.08
N ALA A 105 3.52 -33.49 -11.37
CA ALA A 105 3.11 -34.31 -12.51
C ALA A 105 4.34 -34.93 -13.17
#